data_AF-A0AA95D8R4-F1
#
_entry.id   AF-A0AA95D8R4-F1
#
_cell.length_a   1.000
_cell.length_b   1.000
_cell.length_c   1.000
_cell.angle_alpha   90.00
_cell.angle_beta   90.00
_cell.angle_gamma   90.00
#
_symmetry.space_group_name_H-M   'P 1'
#
loop_
_entity.id
_entity.type
_entity.pdbx_description
1 polymer ?
#
loop_
_entity_poly.entity_id
_entity_poly.type
_entity_poly.pdbx_seq_one_letter_code
_entity_poly.pdbx_strand_id
1 'polypeptide(L)'
;MFFVIMKVMKSYNTLNDYYRKLFGEKTFKVPIDAGFDCPNRDGTVAHGGCTFCTVSGSGDAIVAPDAPIREQFYKEIDFMHRKWPDVQKYLVYFQNFTNTHEKVEVI
;
A
#
# COMPACT_ATOMS: atom_id res chain seq x y z
N MET A 1 19.48 -22.63 28.29
CA MET A 1 18.72 -23.27 27.20
C MET A 1 18.41 -22.20 26.15
N PHE A 2 19.42 -21.83 25.35
CA PHE A 2 19.28 -20.83 24.29
C PHE A 2 19.03 -21.58 22.97
N PHE A 3 17.77 -21.64 22.55
CA PHE A 3 17.45 -22.02 21.18
C PHE A 3 17.79 -20.83 20.28
N VAL A 4 19.02 -20.79 19.76
CA VAL A 4 19.35 -19.94 18.61
C VAL A 4 18.66 -20.58 17.42
N ILE A 5 17.48 -20.05 17.06
CA ILE A 5 16.86 -20.37 15.78
C ILE A 5 17.82 -19.82 14.71
N MET A 6 18.60 -20.73 14.09
CA MET A 6 19.32 -20.42 12.87
C MET A 6 18.29 -19.96 11.83
N LYS A 7 18.25 -18.65 11.58
CA LYS A 7 17.42 -18.08 10.51
C LYS A 7 17.96 -18.66 9.20
N VAL A 8 17.25 -19.64 8.64
CA VAL A 8 17.57 -20.22 7.33
C VAL A 8 17.73 -19.05 6.35
N MET A 9 18.94 -18.88 5.83
CA MET A 9 19.23 -17.85 4.83
C MET A 9 18.45 -18.22 3.56
N LYS A 10 17.41 -17.45 3.28
CA LYS A 10 16.66 -17.56 2.04
C LYS A 10 17.57 -17.12 0.89
N SER A 11 17.47 -17.78 -0.25
CA SER A 11 18.15 -17.39 -1.50
C SER A 11 17.55 -16.14 -2.14
N TYR A 12 16.53 -15.54 -1.53
CA TYR A 12 15.85 -14.34 -1.98
C TYR A 12 15.63 -13.38 -0.81
N ASN A 13 15.55 -12.09 -1.11
CA ASN A 13 15.28 -11.06 -0.13
C ASN A 13 13.77 -10.79 -0.07
N THR A 14 13.14 -11.08 1.07
CA THR A 14 11.73 -10.73 1.25
C THR A 14 11.59 -9.24 1.49
N LEU A 15 10.47 -8.65 1.08
CA LEU A 15 10.19 -7.24 1.37
C LEU A 15 10.25 -6.94 2.87
N ASN A 16 9.77 -7.85 3.71
CA ASN A 16 9.84 -7.72 5.17
C ASN A 16 11.28 -7.77 5.70
N ASP A 17 12.15 -8.62 5.16
CA ASP A 17 13.56 -8.66 5.54
C ASP A 17 14.30 -7.39 5.09
N TYR A 18 14.02 -6.92 3.87
CA TYR A 18 14.56 -5.67 3.36
C TYR A 18 14.13 -4.46 4.22
N TYR A 19 12.84 -4.34 4.55
CA TYR A 19 12.33 -3.28 5.41
C TYR A 19 12.88 -3.35 6.83
N ARG A 20 13.07 -4.55 7.40
CA ARG A 20 13.72 -4.69 8.70
C ARG A 20 15.17 -4.25 8.68
N LYS A 21 15.89 -4.50 7.58
CA LYS A 21 17.26 -3.98 7.40
C LYS A 21 17.27 -2.46 7.26
N LEU A 22 16.31 -1.88 6.54
CA LEU A 22 16.24 -0.45 6.26
C LEU A 22 15.72 0.38 7.46
N PHE A 23 14.67 -0.10 8.13
CA PHE A 23 13.95 0.65 9.16
C PHE A 23 14.16 0.09 10.58
N GLY A 24 14.86 -1.04 10.74
CA GLY A 24 15.15 -1.65 12.04
C GLY A 24 14.02 -2.49 12.65
N GLU A 25 12.82 -2.45 12.08
CA GLU A 25 11.64 -3.17 12.59
C GLU A 25 10.72 -3.61 11.46
N LYS A 26 9.62 -4.28 11.81
CA LYS A 26 8.59 -4.58 10.81
C LYS A 26 7.92 -3.28 10.40
N THR A 27 7.82 -3.06 9.11
CA THR A 27 7.08 -1.94 8.52
C THR A 27 6.10 -2.54 7.53
N PHE A 28 4.83 -2.15 7.60
CA PHE A 28 3.86 -2.53 6.59
C PHE A 28 3.46 -1.32 5.74
N LYS A 29 3.01 -1.61 4.53
CA LYS A 29 2.50 -0.59 3.62
C LYS A 29 1.03 -0.32 3.94
N VAL A 30 0.63 0.94 3.90
CA VAL A 30 -0.73 1.41 4.13
C VAL A 30 -1.27 1.95 2.81
N PRO A 31 -2.17 1.20 2.14
CA PRO A 31 -2.71 1.62 0.87
C PRO A 31 -3.77 2.68 1.07
N ILE A 32 -3.69 3.76 0.28
CA ILE A 32 -4.64 4.86 0.32
C ILE A 32 -5.20 5.07 -1.08
N ASP A 33 -6.51 5.32 -1.13
CA ASP A 33 -7.19 5.88 -2.29
C ASP A 33 -7.22 7.40 -2.17
N ALA A 34 -6.52 8.08 -3.07
CA ALA A 34 -6.47 9.55 -3.10
C ALA A 34 -7.49 10.16 -4.07
N GLY A 35 -8.38 9.36 -4.66
CA GLY A 35 -9.38 9.81 -5.63
C GLY A 35 -8.82 10.09 -7.02
N PHE A 36 -7.63 9.56 -7.33
CA PHE A 36 -6.98 9.75 -8.62
C PHE A 36 -7.64 8.93 -9.73
N ASP A 37 -7.36 9.28 -10.99
CA ASP A 37 -7.76 8.50 -12.16
C ASP A 37 -6.55 8.02 -12.98
N CYS A 38 -6.80 7.31 -14.07
CA CYS A 38 -5.79 6.71 -14.92
C CYS A 38 -5.95 7.19 -16.36
N PRO A 39 -4.86 7.58 -17.06
CA PRO A 39 -4.89 8.01 -18.46
C PRO A 39 -5.53 7.01 -19.44
N ASN A 40 -5.53 5.72 -19.08
CA ASN A 40 -6.14 4.67 -19.87
C ASN A 40 -7.66 4.50 -19.61
N ARG A 41 -8.20 5.17 -18.58
CA ARG A 41 -9.61 5.16 -18.18
C ARG A 41 -10.29 6.48 -18.48
N ASP A 42 -9.65 7.60 -18.15
CA ASP A 42 -10.20 8.95 -18.33
C ASP A 42 -10.37 9.36 -19.80
N GLY A 43 -9.77 8.61 -20.74
CA GLY A 43 -9.85 8.87 -22.17
C GLY A 43 -8.71 9.71 -22.75
N THR A 44 -7.73 10.12 -21.94
CA THR A 44 -6.61 10.96 -22.39
C THR A 44 -5.58 10.19 -23.23
N VAL A 45 -5.34 8.93 -22.90
CA VAL A 45 -4.42 8.03 -23.63
C VAL A 45 -5.16 6.83 -24.26
N ALA A 46 -6.12 6.25 -23.53
CA ALA A 46 -6.95 5.16 -24.00
C ALA A 46 -8.32 5.19 -23.32
N HIS A 47 -9.24 4.35 -23.79
CA HIS A 47 -10.58 4.20 -23.20
C HIS A 47 -10.78 2.79 -22.64
N GLY A 48 -11.59 2.69 -21.58
CA GLY A 48 -12.03 1.41 -21.01
C GLY A 48 -11.09 0.80 -19.95
N GLY A 49 -9.90 1.36 -19.74
CA GLY A 49 -8.93 0.87 -18.77
C GLY A 49 -8.12 -0.34 -19.24
N CYS A 50 -7.17 -0.76 -18.40
CA CYS A 50 -6.33 -1.93 -18.69
C CYS A 50 -7.11 -3.22 -18.42
N THR A 51 -6.95 -4.23 -19.28
CA THR A 51 -7.65 -5.53 -19.15
C THR A 51 -7.35 -6.29 -17.86
N PHE A 52 -6.19 -6.04 -17.25
CA PHE A 52 -5.77 -6.63 -15.98
C PHE A 52 -6.18 -5.79 -14.76
N CYS A 53 -6.67 -4.58 -14.97
CA CYS A 53 -7.02 -3.67 -13.90
C CYS A 53 -8.46 -3.92 -13.44
N THR A 54 -8.66 -4.01 -12.13
CA THR A 54 -10.00 -4.01 -11.57
C THR A 54 -10.65 -2.63 -11.73
N VAL A 55 -11.96 -2.57 -11.54
CA VAL A 55 -12.71 -1.30 -11.60
C VAL A 55 -12.15 -0.28 -10.59
N SER A 56 -11.61 -0.76 -9.47
CA SER A 56 -11.03 0.04 -8.40
C SER A 56 -9.54 0.38 -8.60
N GLY A 57 -8.93 0.08 -9.74
CA GLY A 57 -7.53 0.45 -9.96
C GLY A 57 -6.51 -0.42 -9.22
N SER A 58 -6.89 -1.65 -8.82
CA SER A 58 -6.22 -2.48 -7.80
C SER A 58 -6.42 -2.01 -6.36
N GLY A 59 -7.38 -1.12 -6.10
CA GLY A 59 -7.77 -0.64 -4.77
C GLY A 59 -8.74 -1.57 -4.04
N ASP A 60 -8.99 -2.79 -4.53
CA ASP A 60 -10.04 -3.69 -4.01
C ASP A 60 -9.88 -4.09 -2.54
N ALA A 61 -8.66 -3.97 -2.01
CA ALA A 61 -8.32 -4.30 -0.63
C ALA A 61 -8.24 -3.07 0.30
N ILE A 62 -8.49 -1.86 -0.21
CA ILE A 62 -8.53 -0.66 0.61
C ILE A 62 -9.77 -0.73 1.50
N VAL A 63 -9.59 -0.56 2.81
CA VAL A 63 -10.60 -0.80 3.85
C VAL A 63 -11.76 0.19 3.76
N ALA A 64 -11.49 1.44 3.37
CA ALA A 64 -12.51 2.49 3.33
C ALA A 64 -12.25 3.54 2.23
N PRO A 65 -12.20 3.15 0.94
CA PRO A 65 -11.72 4.01 -0.16
C PRO A 65 -12.53 5.31 -0.32
N ASP A 66 -13.79 5.32 0.07
CA ASP A 66 -14.66 6.52 0.00
C ASP A 66 -14.50 7.49 1.19
N ALA A 67 -13.71 7.11 2.21
CA ALA A 67 -13.47 7.95 3.38
C ALA A 67 -12.37 8.99 3.10
N PRO A 68 -12.31 10.11 3.86
CA PRO A 68 -11.18 11.03 3.79
C PRO A 68 -9.84 10.31 4.05
N ILE A 69 -8.76 10.71 3.38
CA ILE A 69 -7.43 10.06 3.47
C ILE A 69 -6.98 9.80 4.91
N ARG A 70 -7.22 10.75 5.82
CA ARG A 70 -6.88 10.59 7.24
C ARG A 70 -7.63 9.42 7.87
N GLU A 71 -8.91 9.27 7.58
CA GLU A 71 -9.74 8.18 8.09
C GLU A 71 -9.37 6.84 7.45
N GLN A 72 -9.06 6.83 6.15
CA GLN A 72 -8.49 5.66 5.47
C GLN A 72 -7.24 5.17 6.20
N PHE A 73 -6.29 6.06 6.46
CA PHE A 73 -5.04 5.73 7.14
C PHE A 73 -5.29 5.05 8.49
N TYR A 74 -6.15 5.61 9.34
CA TYR A 74 -6.45 5.02 10.65
C TYR A 74 -7.15 3.66 10.53
N LYS A 75 -8.13 3.53 9.63
CA LYS A 75 -8.82 2.24 9.41
C LYS A 75 -7.90 1.16 8.88
N GLU A 76 -6.97 1.51 7.99
CA GLU A 76 -5.96 0.60 7.46
C GLU A 76 -4.99 0.11 8.54
N ILE A 77 -4.42 1.02 9.35
CA ILE A 77 -3.52 0.60 10.42
C ILE A 77 -4.28 -0.25 11.46
N ASP A 78 -5.52 0.11 11.82
CA ASP A 78 -6.34 -0.66 12.76
C ASP A 78 -6.62 -2.07 12.24
N PHE A 79 -6.92 -2.20 10.94
CA PHE A 79 -7.10 -3.49 10.30
C PHE A 79 -5.80 -4.32 10.31
N MET A 80 -4.68 -3.70 9.97
CA MET A 80 -3.37 -4.37 9.91
C MET A 80 -2.84 -4.76 11.30
N HIS A 81 -3.16 -3.98 12.33
CA HIS A 81 -2.80 -4.26 13.73
C HIS A 81 -3.50 -5.51 14.30
N ARG A 82 -4.61 -5.96 13.70
CA ARG A 82 -5.21 -7.26 14.03
C ARG A 82 -4.25 -8.43 13.81
N LYS A 83 -3.32 -8.29 12.84
CA LYS A 83 -2.30 -9.28 12.52
C LYS A 83 -0.94 -8.94 13.14
N TRP A 84 -0.61 -7.65 13.24
CA TRP A 84 0.69 -7.18 13.71
C TRP A 84 0.54 -6.05 14.75
N PRO A 85 0.18 -6.39 16.00
CA PRO A 85 -0.19 -5.41 17.02
C PRO A 85 0.95 -4.47 17.43
N ASP A 86 2.20 -4.94 17.41
CA ASP A 86 3.35 -4.19 17.95
C ASP A 86 4.11 -3.35 16.91
N VAL A 87 3.65 -3.28 15.66
CA VAL A 87 4.32 -2.49 14.60
C VAL A 87 4.15 -1.00 14.85
N GLN A 88 5.20 -0.20 14.65
CA GLN A 88 5.12 1.26 14.87
C GLN A 88 5.45 2.08 13.62
N LYS A 89 5.85 1.42 12.53
CA LYS A 89 6.23 2.08 11.28
C LYS A 89 5.35 1.66 10.12
N TYR A 90 4.98 2.66 9.33
CA TYR A 90 4.06 2.53 8.21
C TYR A 90 4.65 3.20 6.98
N LEU A 91 4.43 2.63 5.81
CA LEU A 91 4.70 3.27 4.52
C LEU A 91 3.38 3.55 3.82
N VAL A 92 2.96 4.81 3.83
CA VAL A 92 1.78 5.23 3.10
C VAL A 92 2.09 5.25 1.61
N TYR A 93 1.20 4.72 0.79
CA TYR A 93 1.32 4.77 -0.67
C TYR A 93 -0.07 4.88 -1.31
N PHE A 94 -0.18 5.74 -2.32
CA PHE A 94 -1.36 5.82 -3.17
C PHE A 94 -1.37 4.59 -4.07
N GLN A 95 -2.29 3.67 -3.82
CA GLN A 95 -2.24 2.33 -4.42
C GLN A 95 -2.91 2.29 -5.78
N ASN A 96 -4.13 2.84 -5.86
CA ASN A 96 -4.93 2.76 -7.07
C ASN A 96 -4.76 3.97 -7.96
N PHE A 97 -4.85 3.72 -9.26
CA PHE A 97 -4.73 4.72 -10.31
C PHE A 97 -3.39 5.50 -10.25
N THR A 98 -3.34 6.73 -10.76
CA THR A 98 -2.10 7.51 -10.84
C THR A 98 -2.38 9.00 -10.71
N ASN A 99 -1.44 9.74 -10.13
CA ASN A 99 -1.51 11.20 -10.06
C ASN A 99 -1.05 11.91 -11.35
N THR A 100 -0.97 11.20 -12.48
CA THR A 100 -0.38 11.69 -13.75
C THR A 100 -0.92 13.05 -14.19
N HIS A 101 -2.21 13.29 -13.99
CA HIS A 101 -2.90 14.53 -14.40
C HIS A 101 -3.27 15.42 -13.23
N GLU A 102 -2.89 15.04 -12.01
CA GLU A 102 -3.24 15.79 -10.82
C GLU A 102 -2.25 16.92 -10.56
N LYS A 103 -2.74 17.96 -9.88
CA LYS A 103 -1.90 19.09 -9.51
C LYS A 103 -1.07 18.76 -8.27
N VAL A 104 0.08 19.40 -8.13
CA VAL A 104 0.97 19.20 -6.97
C VAL A 104 0.28 19.56 -5.66
N GLU A 105 -0.64 20.52 -5.67
CA GLU A 105 -1.38 20.97 -4.48
C GLU A 105 -2.43 19.95 -3.98
N VAL A 106 -2.72 18.91 -4.77
CA VAL A 106 -3.70 17.87 -4.43
C VAL A 106 -3.07 16.75 -3.57
N ILE A 107 -1.74 16.71 -3.48
CA ILE A 107 -0.96 15.70 -2.71
C ILE A 107 -0.51 16.25 -1.35
#